data_AF-A0A2I0W7M3-F1
#
_entry.id   AF-A0A2I0W7M3-F1
#
_cell.length_a   1.000
_cell.length_b   1.000
_cell.length_c   1.000
_cell.angle_alpha   90.00
_cell.angle_beta   90.00
_cell.angle_gamma   90.00
#
_symmetry.space_group_name_H-M   'P 1'
#
loop_
_entity.id
_entity.type
_entity.pdbx_description
1 polymer ?
#
loop_
_entity_poly.entity_id
_entity_poly.type
_entity_poly.pdbx_seq_one_letter_code
_entity_poly.pdbx_strand_id
1 'polypeptide(L)'
;MEKKELDEFDNFYKGNMEKHGYSSIYVQRTGQKRDGCGIFFKHKSAELILGEEIHYNDLIDTIDCKNGSTDIGIERTLNEVVKEGMVAEDPSNKNDDDECGNQDDPCVRLKRDCVALLAAFKLKDPSKHVLVVANTHIYWDPAWVDVKLAQVKYLLSRLSRFKDVIANKFSCTPSVIVAGDFNSTPGDEVYEYITSTAANVDNSAHDMRFYSLYRTNGGEPLFTNCTPDFTGTLDYIFLSDTCHLKAVSLLKLPHADSTDIVGGLPNHYHPSDHLPIGGEFELLSAASSSVADHLNDVEISLVELKLQHL
;
A
#
# COMPACT_ATOMS: atom_id res chain seq x y z
N MET A 1 -4.46 -0.47 24.82
CA MET A 1 -3.04 -0.18 24.49
C MET A 1 -3.11 0.57 23.18
N GLU A 2 -2.71 1.85 23.16
CA GLU A 2 -2.83 2.68 21.94
C GLU A 2 -1.95 2.11 20.82
N LYS A 3 -2.51 2.00 19.62
CA LYS A 3 -1.84 1.61 18.38
C LYS A 3 -0.60 2.50 18.19
N LYS A 4 0.60 1.92 18.06
CA LYS A 4 1.86 2.65 17.85
C LYS A 4 2.46 2.30 16.49
N GLU A 5 1.77 2.73 15.44
CA GLU A 5 2.19 2.58 14.04
C GLU A 5 3.36 3.50 13.70
N LEU A 6 4.57 3.10 14.12
CA LEU A 6 5.82 3.85 13.92
C LEU A 6 5.91 5.22 14.64
N ASP A 7 5.11 5.48 15.67
CA ASP A 7 5.12 6.71 16.49
C ASP A 7 6.48 7.14 17.04
N GLU A 8 7.38 6.18 17.24
CA GLU A 8 8.72 6.38 17.79
C GLU A 8 9.80 6.08 16.74
N PHE A 9 9.57 6.46 15.48
CA PHE A 9 10.46 6.16 14.36
C PHE A 9 11.92 6.56 14.64
N ASP A 10 12.18 7.84 14.97
CA ASP A 10 13.55 8.33 15.18
C ASP A 10 14.18 7.80 16.47
N ASN A 11 13.38 7.62 17.52
CA ASN A 11 13.88 7.27 18.85
C ASN A 11 14.10 5.76 19.04
N PHE A 12 13.29 4.93 18.37
CA PHE A 12 13.28 3.49 18.55
C PHE A 12 13.60 2.75 17.25
N TYR A 13 12.77 2.91 16.22
CA TYR A 13 12.85 2.05 15.04
C TYR A 13 14.11 2.28 14.22
N LYS A 14 14.43 3.53 13.89
CA LYS A 14 15.57 3.89 13.05
C LYS A 14 16.88 3.37 13.62
N GLY A 15 17.20 3.75 14.85
CA GLY A 15 18.46 3.32 15.50
C GLY A 15 18.55 1.81 15.72
N ASN A 16 17.43 1.14 16.02
CA ASN A 16 17.43 -0.32 16.16
C ASN A 16 17.61 -1.03 14.81
N MET A 17 16.95 -0.57 13.76
CA MET A 17 17.04 -1.17 12.44
C MET A 17 18.40 -0.91 11.77
N GLU A 18 18.99 0.26 11.98
CA GLU A 18 20.35 0.60 11.54
C GLU A 18 21.41 -0.34 12.15
N LYS A 19 21.29 -0.66 13.45
CA LYS A 19 22.16 -1.65 14.11
C LYS A 19 22.08 -3.04 13.47
N HIS A 20 20.93 -3.37 12.86
CA HIS A 20 20.72 -4.62 12.13
C HIS A 20 21.02 -4.50 10.63
N GLY A 21 21.65 -3.41 10.19
CA GLY A 21 22.09 -3.20 8.81
C GLY A 21 20.99 -2.81 7.84
N TYR A 22 19.90 -2.23 8.35
CA TYR A 22 18.87 -1.61 7.53
C TYR A 22 19.10 -0.12 7.38
N SER A 23 18.66 0.43 6.26
CA SER A 23 18.35 1.85 6.10
C SER A 23 16.84 2.00 6.01
N SER A 24 16.36 3.22 6.19
CA SER A 24 14.93 3.48 6.31
C SER A 24 14.53 4.83 5.73
N ILE A 25 13.31 4.88 5.23
CA ILE A 25 12.59 6.11 4.89
C ILE A 25 11.25 6.09 5.62
N TYR A 26 10.74 7.27 5.97
CA TYR A 26 9.56 7.42 6.80
C TYR A 26 8.84 8.71 6.45
N VAL A 27 7.51 8.65 6.43
CA VAL A 27 6.62 9.79 6.34
C VAL A 27 5.65 9.74 7.51
N GLN A 28 5.61 10.81 8.29
CA GLN A 28 4.64 10.96 9.38
C GLN A 28 3.29 11.41 8.80
N ARG A 29 2.21 10.94 9.40
CA ARG A 29 0.87 11.49 9.12
C ARG A 29 0.81 12.97 9.46
N THR A 30 -0.01 13.70 8.71
CA THR A 30 -0.28 15.10 9.00
C THR A 30 -1.17 15.25 10.25
N GLY A 31 -1.22 16.45 10.83
CA GLY A 31 -2.06 16.73 12.01
C GLY A 31 -1.38 16.40 13.35
N GLN A 32 -2.18 15.95 14.33
CA GLN A 32 -1.73 15.66 15.71
C GLN A 32 -1.20 14.22 15.90
N LYS A 33 -1.30 13.41 14.85
CA LYS A 33 -0.94 12.01 14.85
C LYS A 33 0.58 11.83 14.76
N ARG A 34 1.12 10.90 15.55
CA ARG A 34 2.56 10.62 15.61
C ARG A 34 2.97 9.43 14.75
N ASP A 35 2.02 8.61 14.36
CA ASP A 35 2.16 7.47 13.47
C ASP A 35 2.43 7.88 12.02
N GLY A 36 2.90 6.92 11.22
CA GLY A 36 3.29 7.13 9.83
C GLY A 36 3.57 5.85 9.06
N CYS A 37 4.03 6.02 7.82
CA CYS A 37 4.44 4.91 6.96
C CYS A 37 5.97 4.88 6.83
N GLY A 38 6.57 3.71 7.04
CA GLY A 38 8.01 3.49 6.90
C GLY A 38 8.34 2.38 5.91
N ILE A 39 9.49 2.46 5.26
CA ILE A 39 10.06 1.37 4.47
C ILE A 39 11.49 1.14 4.97
N PHE A 40 11.79 -0.10 5.36
CA PHE A 40 13.11 -0.53 5.81
C PHE A 40 13.73 -1.47 4.77
N PHE A 41 15.01 -1.27 4.46
CA PHE A 41 15.71 -2.07 3.45
C PHE A 41 17.16 -2.33 3.84
N LYS A 42 17.71 -3.49 3.51
CA LYS A 42 19.13 -3.79 3.76
C LYS A 42 20.01 -2.96 2.84
N HIS A 43 20.82 -2.05 3.39
CA HIS A 43 21.69 -1.18 2.59
C HIS A 43 22.76 -1.95 1.79
N LYS A 44 23.04 -3.21 2.16
CA LYS A 44 23.94 -4.09 1.40
C LYS A 44 23.27 -4.75 0.19
N SER A 45 21.93 -4.86 0.19
CA SER A 45 21.17 -5.55 -0.85
C SER A 45 20.46 -4.58 -1.79
N ALA A 46 20.12 -3.38 -1.33
CA ALA A 46 19.40 -2.38 -2.09
C ALA A 46 19.96 -0.97 -1.86
N GLU A 47 19.87 -0.13 -2.89
CA GLU A 47 20.17 1.29 -2.87
C GLU A 47 18.89 2.07 -3.18
N LEU A 48 18.52 3.01 -2.30
CA LEU A 48 17.40 3.91 -2.55
C LEU A 48 17.78 4.91 -3.65
N ILE A 49 16.98 4.95 -4.72
CA ILE A 49 17.17 5.83 -5.86
C ILE A 49 16.38 7.14 -5.68
N LEU A 50 15.11 7.00 -5.33
CA LEU A 50 14.16 8.10 -5.25
C LEU A 50 13.04 7.70 -4.28
N GLY A 51 12.61 8.63 -3.44
CA GLY A 51 11.40 8.51 -2.64
C GLY A 51 10.41 9.61 -3.02
N GLU A 52 9.12 9.32 -2.91
CA GLU A 52 8.03 10.29 -3.05
C GLU A 52 7.03 10.05 -1.92
N GLU A 53 6.71 11.12 -1.20
CA GLU A 53 5.70 11.12 -0.15
C GLU A 53 4.35 11.52 -0.76
N ILE A 54 3.28 10.86 -0.30
CA ILE A 54 1.92 11.15 -0.72
C ILE A 54 1.13 11.53 0.52
N HIS A 55 0.58 12.74 0.55
CA HIS A 55 -0.40 13.17 1.53
C HIS A 55 -1.78 13.12 0.89
N TYR A 56 -2.68 12.30 1.40
CA TYR A 56 -4.00 12.15 0.77
C TYR A 56 -4.86 13.40 0.88
N ASN A 57 -4.57 14.30 1.82
CA ASN A 57 -5.23 15.60 1.90
C ASN A 57 -5.00 16.47 0.65
N ASP A 58 -3.95 16.23 -0.14
CA ASP A 58 -3.68 16.93 -1.41
C ASP A 58 -4.80 16.71 -2.45
N LEU A 59 -5.66 15.69 -2.23
CA LEU A 59 -6.89 15.50 -3.00
C LEU A 59 -7.84 16.70 -2.89
N ILE A 60 -7.83 17.41 -1.76
CA ILE A 60 -8.67 18.59 -1.52
C ILE A 60 -8.22 19.75 -2.39
N ASP A 61 -6.91 20.03 -2.43
CA ASP A 61 -6.36 21.08 -3.30
C ASP A 61 -6.70 20.82 -4.76
N THR A 62 -6.71 19.54 -5.15
CA THR A 62 -7.10 19.12 -6.50
C THR A 62 -8.60 19.34 -6.77
N ILE A 63 -9.45 19.42 -5.75
CA ILE A 63 -10.87 19.77 -5.84
C ILE A 63 -11.06 21.28 -5.86
N ASP A 64 -10.35 22.04 -5.02
CA ASP A 64 -10.45 23.51 -4.96
C ASP A 64 -9.88 24.16 -6.23
N CYS A 65 -8.84 23.59 -6.83
CA CYS A 65 -8.31 23.99 -8.14
C CYS A 65 -9.28 23.72 -9.31
N LYS A 66 -10.37 22.96 -9.12
CA LYS A 66 -11.40 22.77 -10.18
C LYS A 66 -12.17 24.04 -10.51
N ASN A 67 -12.04 25.10 -9.72
CA ASN A 67 -12.52 26.44 -10.09
C ASN A 67 -11.58 27.19 -11.06
N GLY A 68 -10.47 26.57 -11.50
CA GLY A 68 -9.66 27.07 -12.60
C GLY A 68 -8.49 26.18 -13.01
N SER A 69 -8.71 25.29 -14.01
CA SER A 69 -7.69 24.66 -14.90
C SER A 69 -6.61 23.76 -14.25
N THR A 70 -6.18 22.58 -14.68
CA THR A 70 -6.45 21.58 -15.74
C THR A 70 -5.54 20.37 -15.40
N ASP A 71 -6.05 19.14 -15.32
CA ASP A 71 -5.28 17.92 -15.60
C ASP A 71 -6.24 16.76 -15.98
N ILE A 72 -6.14 16.30 -17.23
CA ILE A 72 -7.18 15.52 -17.95
C ILE A 72 -7.31 14.09 -17.40
N GLY A 73 -6.29 13.55 -16.73
CA GLY A 73 -6.30 12.20 -16.14
C GLY A 73 -7.00 12.12 -14.77
N ILE A 74 -6.93 13.19 -13.98
CA ILE A 74 -7.57 13.27 -12.66
C ILE A 74 -9.04 13.70 -12.78
N GLU A 75 -9.34 14.49 -13.82
CA GLU A 75 -10.66 15.06 -14.10
C GLU A 75 -11.78 14.01 -14.18
N ARG A 76 -11.52 12.83 -14.76
CA ARG A 76 -12.53 11.77 -14.90
C ARG A 76 -12.77 11.02 -13.59
N THR A 77 -11.69 10.67 -12.89
CA THR A 77 -11.68 9.91 -11.63
C THR A 77 -12.42 10.63 -10.51
N LEU A 78 -12.22 11.95 -10.37
CA LEU A 78 -12.88 12.72 -9.33
C LEU A 78 -14.33 13.09 -9.67
N ASN A 79 -14.69 13.19 -10.95
CA ASN A 79 -16.07 13.44 -11.35
C ASN A 79 -16.97 12.22 -11.07
N GLU A 80 -16.42 11.02 -11.03
CA GLU A 80 -17.10 9.80 -10.55
C GLU A 80 -17.23 9.80 -9.02
N VAL A 81 -16.14 10.09 -8.28
CA VAL A 81 -16.16 10.19 -6.80
C VAL A 81 -17.15 11.26 -6.30
N VAL A 82 -17.19 12.42 -6.96
CA VAL A 82 -18.14 13.51 -6.62
C VAL A 82 -19.58 13.16 -7.01
N LYS A 83 -19.80 12.32 -8.03
CA LYS A 83 -21.15 11.87 -8.41
C LYS A 83 -21.69 10.76 -7.50
N GLU A 84 -20.83 9.85 -7.03
CA GLU A 84 -21.22 8.76 -6.12
C GLU A 84 -21.49 9.27 -4.69
N GLY A 85 -20.89 10.39 -4.28
CA GLY A 85 -21.16 11.06 -2.99
C GLY A 85 -22.47 11.84 -2.91
N MET A 86 -23.24 11.97 -4.01
CA MET A 86 -24.53 12.68 -4.03
C MET A 86 -25.71 11.70 -4.08
N VAL A 87 -25.94 10.92 -3.03
CA VAL A 87 -27.24 10.27 -2.82
C VAL A 87 -28.10 11.24 -2.01
N ALA A 88 -29.04 11.89 -2.70
CA ALA A 88 -29.95 12.85 -2.09
C ALA A 88 -30.98 12.15 -1.20
N GLU A 89 -31.02 12.48 0.10
CA GLU A 89 -32.22 12.32 0.93
C GLU A 89 -32.61 13.62 1.66
N ASP A 90 -33.91 13.72 1.89
CA ASP A 90 -34.79 14.85 2.17
C ASP A 90 -34.43 15.68 3.44
N PRO A 91 -34.52 17.02 3.45
CA PRO A 91 -34.08 17.81 4.60
C PRO A 91 -35.18 17.89 5.64
N SER A 92 -35.01 17.21 6.78
CA SER A 92 -35.74 17.59 7.98
C SER A 92 -34.91 17.45 9.26
N ASN A 93 -34.60 18.63 9.83
CA ASN A 93 -34.31 18.94 11.24
C ASN A 93 -33.38 18.02 12.04
N LYS A 94 -32.25 18.59 12.48
CA LYS A 94 -31.99 18.90 13.90
C LYS A 94 -30.76 19.80 14.08
N ASN A 95 -30.86 20.70 15.04
CA ASN A 95 -29.75 21.44 15.64
C ASN A 95 -28.85 20.46 16.41
N ASP A 96 -27.55 20.72 16.47
CA ASP A 96 -26.78 20.85 17.72
C ASP A 96 -25.30 21.18 17.38
N ASP A 97 -24.65 21.84 18.33
CA ASP A 97 -23.26 22.30 18.28
C ASP A 97 -22.26 21.18 17.94
N ASP A 98 -21.46 21.35 16.89
CA ASP A 98 -20.16 20.67 16.76
C ASP A 98 -19.27 21.39 15.74
N GLU A 99 -17.99 21.58 16.07
CA GLU A 99 -16.91 22.02 15.15
C GLU A 99 -16.60 20.98 14.06
N CYS A 100 -17.56 20.13 13.71
CA CYS A 100 -17.50 19.19 12.60
C CYS A 100 -18.31 19.79 11.45
N GLY A 101 -17.63 20.36 10.46
CA GLY A 101 -18.30 20.80 9.22
C GLY A 101 -19.13 19.67 8.61
N ASN A 102 -20.09 20.02 7.76
CA ASN A 102 -20.97 19.05 7.12
C ASN A 102 -20.15 17.90 6.49
N GLN A 103 -20.36 16.66 6.94
CA GLN A 103 -19.60 15.49 6.49
C GLN A 103 -19.92 15.10 5.03
N ASP A 104 -20.96 15.70 4.46
CA ASP A 104 -21.29 15.61 3.03
C ASP A 104 -20.46 16.58 2.19
N ASP A 105 -19.76 17.55 2.80
CA ASP A 105 -18.82 18.42 2.10
C ASP A 105 -17.58 17.61 1.70
N PRO A 106 -17.25 17.48 0.40
CA PRO A 106 -16.11 16.71 -0.07
C PRO A 106 -14.77 17.13 0.56
N CYS A 107 -14.59 18.42 0.86
CA CYS A 107 -13.37 18.95 1.46
C CYS A 107 -13.24 18.55 2.94
N VAL A 108 -14.36 18.44 3.66
CA VAL A 108 -14.39 17.92 5.04
C VAL A 108 -14.27 16.40 5.05
N ARG A 109 -14.91 15.74 4.09
CA ARG A 109 -14.97 14.29 3.96
C ARG A 109 -13.61 13.69 3.61
N LEU A 110 -12.91 14.25 2.62
CA LEU A 110 -11.61 13.73 2.16
C LEU A 110 -10.43 14.11 3.05
N LYS A 111 -10.60 15.08 3.96
CA LYS A 111 -9.55 15.50 4.90
C LYS A 111 -9.29 14.43 5.95
N ARG A 112 -8.55 13.41 5.59
CA ARG A 112 -8.11 12.33 6.46
C ARG A 112 -6.61 12.26 6.29
N ASP A 113 -5.88 12.60 7.36
CA ASP A 113 -4.43 12.70 7.46
C ASP A 113 -3.68 11.36 7.25
N CYS A 114 -4.13 10.54 6.31
CA CYS A 114 -3.47 9.35 5.85
C CYS A 114 -2.36 9.75 4.88
N VAL A 115 -1.34 8.89 4.80
CA VAL A 115 -0.17 9.10 3.95
C VAL A 115 0.23 7.81 3.27
N ALA A 116 1.01 7.92 2.20
CA ALA A 116 1.71 6.80 1.58
C ALA A 116 3.14 7.21 1.21
N LEU A 117 3.99 6.20 1.04
CA LEU A 117 5.39 6.35 0.69
C LEU A 117 5.70 5.51 -0.54
N LEU A 118 6.16 6.15 -1.61
CA LEU A 118 6.69 5.50 -2.79
C LEU A 118 8.21 5.54 -2.73
N ALA A 119 8.85 4.44 -3.11
CA ALA A 119 10.30 4.37 -3.14
C ALA A 119 10.79 3.45 -4.26
N ALA A 120 11.76 3.94 -5.02
CA ALA A 120 12.46 3.16 -6.03
C ALA A 120 13.81 2.70 -5.47
N PHE A 121 14.08 1.42 -5.60
CA PHE A 121 15.30 0.77 -5.16
C PHE A 121 16.02 0.14 -6.34
N LYS A 122 17.33 0.31 -6.39
CA LYS A 122 18.21 -0.48 -7.24
C LYS A 122 18.76 -1.62 -6.41
N LEU A 123 18.44 -2.84 -6.80
CA LEU A 123 19.03 -4.00 -6.16
C LEU A 123 20.51 -4.09 -6.52
N LYS A 124 21.33 -4.45 -5.54
CA LYS A 124 22.77 -4.64 -5.74
C LYS A 124 23.02 -6.00 -6.42
N ASP A 125 24.26 -6.26 -6.79
CA ASP A 125 24.63 -7.47 -7.52
C ASP A 125 24.04 -8.74 -6.87
N PRO A 126 23.54 -9.70 -7.68
CA PRO A 126 23.78 -9.83 -9.12
C PRO A 126 22.74 -9.19 -10.07
N SER A 127 21.54 -8.83 -9.61
CA SER A 127 20.43 -8.57 -10.54
C SER A 127 20.37 -7.15 -11.11
N LYS A 128 20.95 -6.14 -10.43
CA LYS A 128 20.84 -4.69 -10.76
C LYS A 128 19.40 -4.22 -11.06
N HIS A 129 18.39 -5.02 -10.71
CA HIS A 129 16.99 -4.80 -11.05
C HIS A 129 16.44 -3.62 -10.27
N VAL A 130 15.49 -2.91 -10.89
CA VAL A 130 14.83 -1.77 -10.25
C VAL A 130 13.48 -2.22 -9.71
N LEU A 131 13.28 -2.00 -8.42
CA LEU A 131 12.07 -2.31 -7.69
C LEU A 131 11.42 -1.01 -7.21
N VAL A 132 10.15 -0.81 -7.51
CA VAL A 132 9.34 0.25 -6.92
C VAL A 132 8.48 -0.37 -5.82
N VAL A 133 8.51 0.21 -4.64
CA VAL A 133 7.71 -0.20 -3.49
C VAL A 133 6.85 0.98 -3.07
N ALA A 134 5.55 0.74 -2.95
CA ALA A 134 4.61 1.64 -2.31
C ALA A 134 4.21 1.05 -0.95
N ASN A 135 4.19 1.87 0.09
CA ASN A 135 3.64 1.53 1.39
C ASN A 135 2.55 2.54 1.77
N THR A 136 1.40 2.12 2.27
CA THR A 136 0.28 3.00 2.62
C THR A 136 -0.48 2.54 3.87
N HIS A 137 -1.22 3.47 4.47
CA HIS A 137 -2.27 3.17 5.44
C HIS A 137 -3.53 3.96 5.07
N ILE A 138 -4.50 3.26 4.50
CA ILE A 138 -5.79 3.80 4.02
C ILE A 138 -6.73 4.06 5.20
N TYR A 139 -7.66 5.00 5.05
CA TYR A 139 -8.61 5.37 6.10
C TYR A 139 -9.40 4.16 6.65
N TRP A 140 -9.65 4.16 7.96
CA TRP A 140 -10.10 2.96 8.68
C TRP A 140 -11.63 2.77 8.65
N ASP A 141 -12.42 3.85 8.67
CA ASP A 141 -13.86 3.77 8.92
C ASP A 141 -14.58 2.95 7.83
N PRO A 142 -15.24 1.82 8.17
CA PRO A 142 -15.93 0.98 7.19
C PRO A 142 -17.08 1.67 6.46
N ALA A 143 -17.69 2.72 7.03
CA ALA A 143 -18.77 3.46 6.38
C ALA A 143 -18.28 4.44 5.29
N TRP A 144 -16.97 4.60 5.12
CA TRP A 144 -16.34 5.62 4.27
C TRP A 144 -15.60 4.99 3.09
N VAL A 145 -16.25 4.03 2.42
CA VAL A 145 -15.71 3.29 1.28
C VAL A 145 -15.26 4.23 0.16
N ASP A 146 -16.01 5.30 -0.09
CA ASP A 146 -15.70 6.33 -1.09
C ASP A 146 -14.38 7.05 -0.80
N VAL A 147 -14.10 7.37 0.45
CA VAL A 147 -12.82 7.99 0.86
C VAL A 147 -11.68 7.00 0.70
N LYS A 148 -11.85 5.74 1.11
CA LYS A 148 -10.84 4.70 0.90
C LYS A 148 -10.53 4.52 -0.59
N LEU A 149 -11.58 4.47 -1.42
CA LEU A 149 -11.46 4.31 -2.86
C LEU A 149 -10.78 5.53 -3.51
N ALA A 150 -11.11 6.76 -3.08
CA ALA A 150 -10.45 7.98 -3.54
C ALA A 150 -8.94 7.97 -3.21
N GLN A 151 -8.57 7.55 -2.00
CA GLN A 151 -7.17 7.42 -1.58
C GLN A 151 -6.43 6.37 -2.42
N VAL A 152 -7.03 5.21 -2.67
CA VAL A 152 -6.42 4.16 -3.49
C VAL A 152 -6.31 4.57 -4.96
N LYS A 153 -7.34 5.20 -5.54
CA LYS A 153 -7.29 5.79 -6.88
C LYS A 153 -6.14 6.80 -7.02
N TYR A 154 -5.97 7.66 -6.01
CA TYR A 154 -4.87 8.62 -5.96
C TYR A 154 -3.50 7.95 -5.86
N LEU A 155 -3.37 6.94 -4.98
CA LEU A 155 -2.15 6.16 -4.81
C LEU A 155 -1.70 5.52 -6.13
N LEU A 156 -2.60 4.81 -6.81
CA LEU A 156 -2.28 4.11 -8.05
C LEU A 156 -1.96 5.05 -9.21
N SER A 157 -2.63 6.21 -9.28
CA SER A 157 -2.31 7.27 -10.24
C SER A 157 -0.89 7.83 -10.02
N ARG A 158 -0.56 8.20 -8.78
CA ARG A 158 0.78 8.69 -8.41
C ARG A 158 1.85 7.62 -8.64
N LEU A 159 1.55 6.38 -8.29
CA LEU A 159 2.43 5.23 -8.51
C LEU A 159 2.70 4.98 -9.99
N SER A 160 1.70 5.08 -10.86
CA SER A 160 1.87 4.94 -12.31
C SER A 160 2.85 5.99 -12.84
N ARG A 161 2.66 7.26 -12.47
CA ARG A 161 3.56 8.35 -12.87
C ARG A 161 4.97 8.16 -12.30
N PHE A 162 5.08 7.76 -11.04
CA PHE A 162 6.37 7.50 -10.39
C PHE A 162 7.11 6.37 -11.09
N LYS A 163 6.42 5.27 -11.41
CA LYS A 163 6.95 4.15 -12.19
C LYS A 163 7.48 4.62 -13.54
N ASP A 164 6.75 5.46 -14.27
CA ASP A 164 7.17 5.97 -15.58
C ASP A 164 8.43 6.84 -15.49
N VAL A 165 8.53 7.70 -14.48
CA VAL A 165 9.74 8.50 -14.22
C VAL A 165 10.95 7.58 -14.00
N ILE A 166 10.79 6.52 -13.21
CA ILE A 166 11.86 5.55 -12.94
C ILE A 166 12.20 4.72 -14.17
N ALA A 167 11.19 4.21 -14.88
CA ALA A 167 11.37 3.44 -16.11
C ALA A 167 12.16 4.23 -17.15
N ASN A 168 11.82 5.52 -17.36
CA ASN A 168 12.52 6.41 -18.28
C ASN A 168 13.95 6.72 -17.81
N LYS A 169 14.14 7.03 -16.52
CA LYS A 169 15.45 7.39 -15.95
C LYS A 169 16.47 6.24 -16.03
N PHE A 170 16.01 5.00 -15.91
CA PHE A 170 16.88 3.82 -15.91
C PHE A 170 16.75 2.94 -17.16
N SER A 171 15.90 3.34 -18.13
CA SER A 171 15.61 2.56 -19.34
C SER A 171 15.31 1.09 -19.02
N CYS A 172 14.43 0.86 -18.04
CA CYS A 172 14.11 -0.47 -17.53
C CYS A 172 12.60 -0.64 -17.29
N THR A 173 12.17 -1.87 -17.07
CA THR A 173 10.80 -2.18 -16.62
C THR A 173 10.83 -2.52 -15.14
N PRO A 174 10.58 -1.55 -14.24
CA PRO A 174 10.64 -1.82 -12.81
C PRO A 174 9.50 -2.74 -12.39
N SER A 175 9.81 -3.70 -11.52
CA SER A 175 8.79 -4.44 -10.78
C SER A 175 8.19 -3.55 -9.72
N VAL A 176 6.88 -3.69 -9.45
CA VAL A 176 6.18 -2.88 -8.47
C VAL A 176 5.54 -3.74 -7.41
N ILE A 177 5.75 -3.35 -6.15
CA ILE A 177 5.10 -3.91 -4.96
C ILE A 177 4.29 -2.79 -4.33
N VAL A 178 3.03 -3.05 -4.00
CA VAL A 178 2.20 -2.16 -3.20
C VAL A 178 1.81 -2.90 -1.95
N ALA A 179 2.23 -2.41 -0.80
CA ALA A 179 1.87 -2.97 0.49
C ALA A 179 1.20 -1.92 1.35
N GLY A 180 0.44 -2.38 2.34
CA GLY A 180 -0.30 -1.46 3.19
C GLY A 180 -1.32 -2.15 4.06
N ASP A 181 -1.78 -1.41 5.05
CA ASP A 181 -3.11 -1.59 5.65
C ASP A 181 -4.12 -0.84 4.77
N PHE A 182 -4.97 -1.60 4.08
CA PHE A 182 -6.00 -1.05 3.20
C PHE A 182 -7.34 -0.86 3.90
N ASN A 183 -7.47 -1.32 5.16
CA ASN A 183 -8.72 -1.30 5.92
C ASN A 183 -9.93 -1.78 5.10
N SER A 184 -9.70 -2.78 4.23
CA SER A 184 -10.69 -3.33 3.30
C SER A 184 -10.48 -4.83 3.18
N THR A 185 -11.57 -5.61 3.17
CA THR A 185 -11.54 -7.07 3.11
C THR A 185 -11.53 -7.60 1.68
N PRO A 186 -11.12 -8.87 1.45
CA PRO A 186 -11.15 -9.44 0.11
C PRO A 186 -12.58 -9.45 -0.44
N GLY A 187 -12.77 -8.86 -1.62
CA GLY A 187 -14.08 -8.70 -2.26
C GLY A 187 -14.74 -7.33 -2.03
N ASP A 188 -14.20 -6.49 -1.14
CA ASP A 188 -14.65 -5.09 -1.03
C ASP A 188 -14.23 -4.28 -2.27
N GLU A 189 -14.91 -3.15 -2.49
CA GLU A 189 -14.71 -2.29 -3.67
C GLU A 189 -13.25 -1.84 -3.85
N VAL A 190 -12.55 -1.54 -2.76
CA VAL A 190 -11.13 -1.16 -2.79
C VAL A 190 -10.26 -2.32 -3.29
N TYR A 191 -10.51 -3.52 -2.77
CA TYR A 191 -9.76 -4.72 -3.13
C TYR A 191 -10.02 -5.11 -4.59
N GLU A 192 -11.29 -5.09 -5.01
CA GLU A 192 -11.67 -5.35 -6.39
C GLU A 192 -11.12 -4.29 -7.33
N TYR A 193 -11.10 -3.01 -6.94
CA TYR A 193 -10.50 -1.95 -7.76
C TYR A 193 -9.00 -2.17 -8.02
N ILE A 194 -8.23 -2.56 -6.99
CA ILE A 194 -6.79 -2.81 -7.11
C ILE A 194 -6.52 -4.06 -7.96
N THR A 195 -7.32 -5.11 -7.78
CA THR A 195 -7.11 -6.42 -8.43
C THR A 195 -7.83 -6.54 -9.78
N SER A 196 -8.67 -5.58 -10.15
CA SER A 196 -9.39 -5.56 -11.42
C SER A 196 -8.43 -5.44 -12.60
N THR A 197 -8.66 -6.27 -13.62
CA THR A 197 -7.95 -6.14 -14.89
C THR A 197 -8.50 -4.95 -15.67
N ALA A 198 -7.62 -4.09 -16.19
CA ALA A 198 -7.96 -2.92 -17.03
C ALA A 198 -8.89 -3.20 -18.23
N ALA A 199 -9.16 -4.47 -18.57
CA ALA A 199 -10.07 -4.87 -19.64
C ALA A 199 -11.58 -4.78 -19.28
N ASN A 200 -11.95 -4.60 -18.01
CA ASN A 200 -13.35 -4.55 -17.57
C ASN A 200 -13.85 -3.15 -17.16
N VAL A 201 -13.00 -2.12 -17.25
CA VAL A 201 -13.35 -0.76 -16.88
C VAL A 201 -12.76 0.18 -17.93
N ASP A 202 -13.60 0.74 -18.81
CA ASP A 202 -13.26 1.75 -19.83
C ASP A 202 -12.67 3.07 -19.24
N ASN A 203 -12.40 3.10 -17.92
CA ASN A 203 -12.05 4.25 -17.08
C ASN A 203 -10.94 3.98 -16.05
N SER A 204 -10.05 2.98 -16.21
CA SER A 204 -8.95 2.80 -15.23
C SER A 204 -7.93 3.95 -15.30
N ALA A 205 -7.78 4.69 -14.19
CA ALA A 205 -6.82 5.81 -14.05
C ALA A 205 -5.34 5.38 -14.05
N HIS A 206 -5.07 4.08 -14.16
CA HIS A 206 -3.74 3.48 -14.19
C HIS A 206 -3.76 2.25 -15.12
N ASP A 207 -2.63 1.99 -15.79
CA ASP A 207 -2.45 0.86 -16.73
C ASP A 207 -1.78 -0.36 -16.06
N MET A 208 -1.75 -0.38 -14.73
CA MET A 208 -1.08 -1.43 -13.97
C MET A 208 -2.06 -2.48 -13.48
N ARG A 209 -1.73 -3.75 -13.69
CA ARG A 209 -2.46 -4.88 -13.12
C ARG A 209 -1.74 -5.36 -11.89
N PHE A 210 -2.49 -5.52 -10.81
CA PHE A 210 -1.99 -6.05 -9.55
C PHE A 210 -2.69 -7.34 -9.18
N TYR A 211 -1.96 -8.22 -8.51
CA TYR A 211 -2.51 -9.41 -7.88
C TYR A 211 -2.02 -9.49 -6.43
N SER A 212 -2.87 -9.98 -5.54
CA SER A 212 -2.46 -10.22 -4.15
C SER A 212 -1.53 -11.42 -4.09
N LEU A 213 -0.39 -11.22 -3.42
CA LEU A 213 0.61 -12.26 -3.15
C LEU A 213 -0.02 -13.50 -2.52
N TYR A 214 -0.87 -13.34 -1.51
CA TYR A 214 -1.47 -14.47 -0.80
C TYR A 214 -2.54 -15.15 -1.66
N ARG A 215 -3.40 -14.39 -2.34
CA ARG A 215 -4.42 -14.94 -3.24
C ARG A 215 -3.84 -15.86 -4.32
N THR A 216 -2.72 -15.49 -4.95
CA THR A 216 -2.12 -16.29 -6.01
C THR A 216 -1.29 -17.47 -5.52
N ASN A 217 -0.96 -17.54 -4.23
CA ASN A 217 -0.02 -18.50 -3.67
C ASN A 217 -0.61 -19.36 -2.52
N GLY A 218 -1.94 -19.44 -2.41
CA GLY A 218 -2.61 -20.26 -1.41
C GLY A 218 -4.00 -19.78 -0.99
N GLY A 219 -4.41 -18.60 -1.44
CA GLY A 219 -5.64 -17.93 -1.00
C GLY A 219 -5.31 -16.83 0.00
N GLU A 220 -6.20 -15.84 0.11
CA GLU A 220 -6.05 -14.80 1.13
C GLU A 220 -6.10 -15.44 2.53
N PRO A 221 -5.31 -14.93 3.50
CA PRO A 221 -5.42 -15.39 4.87
C PRO A 221 -6.84 -15.13 5.40
N LEU A 222 -7.23 -15.86 6.44
CA LEU A 222 -8.53 -15.64 7.10
C LEU A 222 -8.55 -14.27 7.80
N PHE A 223 -7.42 -13.86 8.36
CA PHE A 223 -7.26 -12.58 9.00
C PHE A 223 -5.81 -12.13 8.99
N THR A 224 -5.64 -10.82 8.97
CA THR A 224 -4.39 -10.12 9.29
C THR A 224 -4.59 -9.21 10.50
N ASN A 225 -5.80 -8.74 10.75
CA ASN A 225 -6.23 -8.10 12.00
C ASN A 225 -7.12 -9.05 12.81
N CYS A 226 -6.88 -9.18 14.11
CA CYS A 226 -7.70 -10.00 14.99
C CYS A 226 -7.93 -9.33 16.34
N THR A 227 -9.06 -8.66 16.49
CA THR A 227 -9.55 -8.06 17.73
C THR A 227 -10.85 -8.75 18.18
N PRO A 228 -11.31 -8.54 19.43
CA PRO A 228 -12.60 -9.07 19.88
C PRO A 228 -13.80 -8.60 19.04
N ASP A 229 -13.74 -7.40 18.47
CA ASP A 229 -14.85 -6.77 17.74
C ASP A 229 -14.77 -7.01 16.23
N PHE A 230 -13.56 -7.22 15.69
CA PHE A 230 -13.33 -7.42 14.27
C PHE A 230 -12.18 -8.40 14.02
N THR A 231 -12.39 -9.36 13.13
CA THR A 231 -11.34 -10.27 12.65
C THR A 231 -11.47 -10.41 11.15
N GLY A 232 -10.42 -10.06 10.41
CA GLY A 232 -10.44 -10.07 8.95
C GLY A 232 -9.09 -9.70 8.33
N THR A 233 -8.99 -9.91 7.02
CA THR A 233 -7.80 -9.58 6.23
C THR A 233 -7.92 -8.15 5.74
N LEU A 234 -7.02 -7.29 6.22
CA LEU A 234 -6.97 -5.86 5.91
C LEU A 234 -5.64 -5.45 5.27
N ASP A 235 -4.60 -6.27 5.48
CA ASP A 235 -3.23 -6.03 5.05
C ASP A 235 -2.91 -6.83 3.81
N TYR A 236 -2.28 -6.21 2.82
CA TYR A 236 -1.99 -6.86 1.54
C TYR A 236 -0.57 -6.55 1.05
N ILE A 237 -0.02 -7.48 0.28
CA ILE A 237 1.14 -7.27 -0.59
C ILE A 237 0.66 -7.54 -2.01
N PHE A 238 0.46 -6.49 -2.78
CA PHE A 238 0.10 -6.55 -4.18
C PHE A 238 1.36 -6.47 -5.05
N LEU A 239 1.40 -7.30 -6.09
CA LEU A 239 2.50 -7.36 -7.03
C LEU A 239 1.99 -6.97 -8.41
N SER A 240 2.77 -6.15 -9.11
CA SER A 240 2.51 -5.90 -10.53
C SER A 240 2.74 -7.16 -11.35
N ASP A 241 1.94 -7.34 -12.41
CA ASP A 241 2.12 -8.38 -13.43
C ASP A 241 3.37 -8.13 -14.29
N THR A 242 4.55 -8.30 -13.67
CA THR A 242 5.85 -8.25 -14.33
C THR A 242 6.48 -9.63 -14.26
N CYS A 243 7.06 -10.09 -15.36
CA CYS A 243 7.68 -11.41 -15.46
C CYS A 243 9.01 -11.56 -14.69
N HIS A 244 9.42 -10.53 -13.93
CA HIS A 244 10.73 -10.45 -13.29
C HIS A 244 10.73 -10.77 -11.80
N LEU A 245 9.56 -10.81 -11.14
CA LEU A 245 9.46 -11.05 -9.70
C LEU A 245 8.50 -12.20 -9.44
N LYS A 246 9.01 -13.30 -8.91
CA LYS A 246 8.23 -14.50 -8.61
C LYS A 246 8.26 -14.81 -7.12
N ALA A 247 7.10 -14.97 -6.50
CA ALA A 247 7.00 -15.43 -5.13
C ALA A 247 7.40 -16.92 -5.03
N VAL A 248 8.31 -17.23 -4.11
CA VAL A 248 8.84 -18.58 -3.87
C VAL A 248 8.22 -19.18 -2.62
N SER A 249 8.06 -18.37 -1.57
CA SER A 249 7.50 -18.79 -0.29
C SER A 249 6.73 -17.64 0.35
N LEU A 250 5.83 -17.98 1.29
CA LEU A 250 5.03 -17.04 2.06
C LEU A 250 5.33 -17.17 3.55
N LEU A 251 5.26 -16.04 4.26
CA LEU A 251 5.16 -16.04 5.71
C LEU A 251 3.81 -16.65 6.10
N LYS A 252 3.86 -17.75 6.87
CA LYS A 252 2.66 -18.46 7.32
C LYS A 252 2.02 -17.72 8.49
N LEU A 253 0.73 -17.43 8.38
CA LEU A 253 -0.05 -16.84 9.46
C LEU A 253 -0.66 -17.94 10.35
N PRO A 254 -0.88 -17.67 11.65
CA PRO A 254 -1.59 -18.57 12.55
C PRO A 254 -2.98 -18.93 12.04
N HIS A 255 -3.42 -20.16 12.33
CA HIS A 255 -4.81 -20.57 12.11
C HIS A 255 -5.72 -20.00 13.22
N ALA A 256 -7.02 -19.90 12.94
CA ALA A 256 -8.02 -19.33 13.85
C ALA A 256 -8.12 -20.06 15.22
N ASP A 257 -7.70 -21.33 15.29
CA ASP A 257 -7.68 -22.18 16.48
C ASP A 257 -6.33 -22.15 17.23
N SER A 258 -5.37 -21.35 16.76
CA SER A 258 -4.04 -21.30 17.34
C SER A 258 -4.07 -20.68 18.74
N THR A 259 -3.40 -21.32 19.70
CA THR A 259 -3.44 -20.92 21.12
C THR A 259 -2.83 -19.54 21.39
N ASP A 260 -2.00 -19.05 20.48
CA ASP A 260 -1.31 -17.76 20.58
C ASP A 260 -2.17 -16.57 20.13
N ILE A 261 -3.37 -16.80 19.56
CA ILE A 261 -4.32 -15.75 19.18
C ILE A 261 -5.67 -15.87 19.92
N VAL A 262 -5.83 -16.89 20.78
CA VAL A 262 -7.05 -17.09 21.57
C VAL A 262 -7.29 -15.87 22.46
N GLY A 263 -8.47 -15.26 22.32
CA GLY A 263 -8.87 -14.05 23.03
C GLY A 263 -8.57 -12.74 22.29
N GLY A 264 -7.99 -12.81 21.08
CA GLY A 264 -7.68 -11.66 20.25
C GLY A 264 -6.28 -11.09 20.48
N LEU A 265 -5.97 -10.05 19.70
CA LEU A 265 -4.72 -9.31 19.68
C LEU A 265 -4.97 -7.84 20.08
N PRO A 266 -3.95 -7.11 20.59
CA PRO A 266 -2.61 -7.61 20.96
C PRO A 266 -2.66 -8.49 22.22
N ASN A 267 -1.64 -9.33 22.41
CA ASN A 267 -1.51 -10.19 23.58
C ASN A 267 -0.04 -10.40 24.00
N HIS A 268 0.22 -11.38 24.88
CA HIS A 268 1.57 -11.66 25.38
C HIS A 268 2.56 -12.12 24.29
N TYR A 269 2.06 -12.78 23.25
CA TYR A 269 2.89 -13.31 22.15
C TYR A 269 3.00 -12.32 20.99
N HIS A 270 1.94 -11.54 20.75
CA HIS A 270 1.81 -10.64 19.61
C HIS A 270 1.60 -9.20 20.09
N PRO A 271 2.54 -8.28 19.86
CA PRO A 271 2.49 -6.92 20.40
C PRO A 271 1.56 -5.97 19.63
N SER A 272 1.03 -6.37 18.48
CA SER A 272 0.11 -5.61 17.63
C SER A 272 -1.21 -6.38 17.46
N ASP A 273 -2.29 -5.66 17.15
CA ASP A 273 -3.56 -6.24 16.72
C ASP A 273 -3.54 -6.76 15.27
N HIS A 274 -2.50 -6.40 14.52
CA HIS A 274 -2.19 -6.92 13.20
C HIS A 274 -1.06 -7.95 13.24
N LEU A 275 -1.12 -8.92 12.33
CA LEU A 275 -0.11 -9.92 12.08
C LEU A 275 0.79 -9.51 10.91
N PRO A 276 2.11 -9.70 11.02
CA PRO A 276 3.00 -9.41 9.91
C PRO A 276 2.72 -10.34 8.73
N ILE A 277 2.71 -9.78 7.53
CA ILE A 277 2.63 -10.50 6.26
C ILE A 277 3.95 -10.39 5.50
N GLY A 278 4.25 -11.37 4.64
CA GLY A 278 5.51 -11.36 3.92
C GLY A 278 5.67 -12.54 2.95
N GLY A 279 6.66 -12.42 2.08
CA GLY A 279 7.05 -13.50 1.17
C GLY A 279 8.49 -13.37 0.73
N GLU A 280 9.05 -14.48 0.26
CA GLU A 280 10.35 -14.52 -0.39
C GLU A 280 10.15 -14.48 -1.90
N PHE A 281 11.00 -13.71 -2.57
CA PHE A 281 10.91 -13.49 -4.01
C PHE A 281 12.20 -13.90 -4.70
N GLU A 282 12.02 -14.52 -5.86
CA GLU A 282 13.08 -14.79 -6.83
C GLU A 282 12.97 -13.81 -7.99
N LEU A 283 14.11 -13.25 -8.40
CA LEU A 283 14.19 -12.39 -9.56
C LEU A 283 14.48 -13.22 -10.80
N LEU A 284 13.57 -13.17 -11.76
CA LEU A 284 13.73 -13.84 -13.04
C LEU A 284 14.49 -12.92 -14.00
N SER A 285 15.67 -13.38 -14.43
CA SER A 285 16.38 -12.73 -15.53
C SER A 285 15.52 -12.77 -16.78
N ALA A 286 15.44 -11.66 -17.52
CA ALA A 286 14.84 -11.67 -18.84
C ALA A 286 15.63 -12.66 -19.69
N ALA A 287 15.01 -13.78 -20.08
CA ALA A 287 15.66 -14.75 -20.95
C ALA A 287 16.10 -14.02 -22.22
N SER A 288 17.41 -13.90 -22.42
CA SER A 288 17.97 -13.60 -23.73
C SER A 288 17.44 -14.69 -24.68
N SER A 289 16.67 -14.29 -25.68
CA SER A 289 16.29 -15.17 -26.77
C SER A 289 17.52 -15.56 -27.58
N SER A 290 18.30 -16.51 -27.08
CA SER A 290 19.27 -17.24 -27.88
C SER A 290 19.42 -18.65 -27.33
N VAL A 291 19.16 -19.60 -28.22
CA VAL A 291 19.32 -21.04 -28.08
C VAL A 291 20.71 -21.41 -27.56
N ALA A 292 20.74 -22.26 -26.53
CA ALA A 292 21.59 -23.44 -26.36
C ALA A 292 22.06 -23.64 -24.91
N ASP A 293 21.97 -24.91 -24.51
CA ASP A 293 22.42 -25.53 -23.27
C ASP A 293 23.69 -24.93 -22.65
N HIS A 294 23.67 -24.71 -21.33
CA HIS A 294 24.48 -25.47 -20.39
C HIS A 294 24.10 -25.10 -18.95
N LEU A 295 23.88 -26.13 -18.14
CA LEU A 295 23.78 -26.10 -16.68
C LEU A 295 24.90 -25.22 -16.10
N ASN A 296 24.56 -24.13 -15.43
CA ASN A 296 25.44 -23.44 -14.50
C ASN A 296 24.60 -22.82 -13.39
N ASP A 297 25.15 -22.90 -12.19
CA ASP A 297 24.53 -22.62 -10.90
C ASP A 297 23.72 -21.31 -10.85
N VAL A 298 22.45 -21.42 -10.47
CA VAL A 298 21.57 -20.29 -10.18
C VAL A 298 21.99 -19.72 -8.82
N GLU A 299 22.67 -18.58 -8.85
CA GLU A 299 23.04 -17.86 -7.64
C GLU A 299 21.80 -17.11 -7.09
N ILE A 300 21.31 -17.55 -5.94
CA ILE A 300 20.09 -17.08 -5.28
C ILE A 300 20.33 -15.70 -4.67
N SER A 301 19.68 -14.66 -5.20
CA SER A 301 19.59 -13.37 -4.53
C SER A 301 18.29 -13.28 -3.72
N LEU A 302 18.35 -13.61 -2.43
CA LEU A 302 17.24 -13.44 -1.48
C LEU A 302 17.02 -11.95 -1.21
N VAL A 303 15.87 -11.42 -1.61
CA VAL A 303 15.40 -10.09 -1.23
C VAL A 303 14.38 -10.25 -0.10
N GLU A 304 14.85 -10.15 1.14
CA GLU A 304 13.98 -10.12 2.32
C GLU A 304 13.44 -8.69 2.50
N LEU A 305 12.26 -8.42 1.93
CA LEU A 305 11.51 -7.19 2.20
C LEU A 305 10.61 -7.42 3.41
N LYS A 306 11.07 -6.95 4.58
CA LYS A 306 10.21 -6.84 5.76
C LYS A 306 9.40 -5.55 5.65
N LEU A 307 8.19 -5.67 5.14
CA LEU A 307 7.16 -4.65 5.27
C LEU A 307 6.50 -4.88 6.63
N GLN A 308 6.99 -4.17 7.65
CA GLN A 308 6.37 -4.17 8.96
C GLN A 308 5.26 -3.12 8.95
N HIS A 309 4.02 -3.58 8.95
CA HIS A 309 2.93 -2.89 9.65
C HIS A 309 2.90 -3.45 11.06
N LEU A 310 3.05 -2.57 12.04
CA LEU A 310 2.92 -2.86 13.46
C LEU A 310 1.91 -1.88 14.04
#